data_AF-A0A2K6BBW9-F1
#
_entry.id   AF-A0A2K6BBW9-F1
#
_cell.length_a   1.000
_cell.length_b   1.000
_cell.length_c   1.000
_cell.angle_alpha   90.00
_cell.angle_beta   90.00
_cell.angle_gamma   90.00
#
_symmetry.space_group_name_H-M   'P 1'
#
loop_
_entity.id
_entity.type
_entity.pdbx_description
1 polymer ?
#
loop_
_entity_poly.entity_id
_entity_poly.type
_entity_poly.pdbx_seq_one_letter_code
_entity_poly.pdbx_strand_id
1 'polypeptide(L)'
;MTRISTIEAVKRKIQVLQQQADDRLQREAKGEMWAQEQRLASALQELEEAEKTAKESERGIKIIENWTLQIEEKMELQEIQLKEAKHIAEEVTRKSVIIEGDTEGTEERAELAESCWREMEEQIRLMDQNLKSEEKYSQKEDKCEEEVKILTDNLKEAETRAEFAKRSVAKLKKTIDDLEDKVKCTKEEHLCTQRMWDQTLLDLSEM
;
A
#
# COMPACT_ATOMS: atom_id res chain seq x y z
N MET A 1 -34.43 -141.93 -47.37
CA MET A 1 -35.28 -140.74 -47.15
C MET A 1 -34.92 -139.94 -45.89
N THR A 2 -34.44 -140.56 -44.80
CA THR A 2 -34.11 -139.88 -43.52
C THR A 2 -32.89 -138.95 -43.56
N ARG A 3 -31.85 -139.24 -44.36
CA ARG A 3 -30.64 -138.38 -44.50
C ARG A 3 -30.87 -137.08 -45.29
N ILE A 4 -31.77 -137.09 -46.28
CA ILE A 4 -32.09 -135.91 -47.10
C ILE A 4 -32.92 -134.91 -46.28
N SER A 5 -33.86 -135.41 -45.46
CA SER A 5 -34.64 -134.61 -44.50
C SER A 5 -33.75 -133.88 -43.47
N THR A 6 -32.63 -134.48 -43.06
CA THR A 6 -31.70 -133.86 -42.10
C THR A 6 -30.86 -132.75 -42.74
N ILE A 7 -30.41 -132.92 -43.99
CA ILE A 7 -29.66 -131.88 -44.72
C ILE A 7 -30.56 -130.66 -45.00
N GLU A 8 -31.80 -130.87 -45.42
CA GLU A 8 -32.76 -129.78 -45.61
C GLU A 8 -33.09 -129.03 -44.32
N ALA A 9 -33.20 -129.75 -43.19
CA ALA A 9 -33.40 -129.13 -41.88
C ALA A 9 -32.19 -128.30 -41.44
N VAL A 10 -30.96 -128.77 -41.68
CA VAL A 10 -29.73 -128.01 -41.42
C VAL A 10 -29.64 -126.78 -42.32
N LYS A 11 -29.96 -126.89 -43.61
CA LYS A 11 -29.96 -125.77 -44.56
C LYS A 11 -30.96 -124.68 -44.15
N ARG A 12 -32.18 -125.07 -43.76
CA ARG A 12 -33.19 -124.12 -43.22
C ARG A 12 -32.70 -123.46 -41.94
N LYS A 13 -32.05 -124.22 -41.04
CA LYS A 13 -31.53 -123.67 -39.78
C LYS A 13 -30.37 -122.69 -40.01
N ILE A 14 -29.47 -122.96 -40.95
CA ILE A 14 -28.43 -122.03 -41.38
C ILE A 14 -29.05 -120.75 -41.94
N GLN A 15 -30.04 -120.87 -42.81
CA GLN A 15 -30.71 -119.72 -43.42
C GLN A 15 -31.45 -118.85 -42.38
N VAL A 16 -32.10 -119.46 -41.39
CA VAL A 16 -32.71 -118.74 -40.26
C VAL A 16 -31.65 -118.05 -39.39
N LEU A 17 -30.53 -118.70 -39.10
CA LEU A 17 -29.43 -118.11 -38.33
C LEU A 17 -28.76 -116.95 -39.09
N GLN A 18 -28.63 -117.04 -40.41
CA GLN A 18 -28.15 -115.95 -41.27
C GLN A 18 -29.10 -114.76 -41.23
N GLN A 19 -30.41 -114.98 -41.45
CA GLN A 19 -31.41 -113.91 -41.36
C GLN A 19 -31.42 -113.26 -39.96
N GLN A 20 -31.31 -114.06 -38.90
CA GLN A 20 -31.23 -113.54 -37.53
C GLN A 20 -29.96 -112.72 -37.27
N ALA A 21 -28.82 -113.09 -37.87
CA ALA A 21 -27.57 -112.34 -37.78
C ALA A 21 -27.67 -111.02 -38.57
N ASP A 22 -28.22 -111.05 -39.78
CA ASP A 22 -28.43 -109.86 -40.62
C ASP A 22 -29.41 -108.88 -39.95
N ASP A 23 -30.52 -109.38 -39.39
CA ASP A 23 -31.49 -108.55 -38.65
C ASP A 23 -30.87 -107.98 -37.36
N ARG A 24 -29.93 -108.69 -36.71
CA ARG A 24 -29.18 -108.19 -35.55
C ARG A 24 -28.23 -107.08 -35.95
N LEU A 25 -27.40 -107.30 -36.98
CA LEU A 25 -26.49 -106.28 -37.52
C LEU A 25 -27.24 -105.05 -38.00
N GLN A 26 -28.39 -105.22 -38.67
CA GLN A 26 -29.20 -104.10 -39.13
C GLN A 26 -29.83 -103.32 -37.96
N ARG A 27 -30.22 -104.00 -36.87
CA ARG A 27 -30.70 -103.33 -35.64
C ARG A 27 -29.58 -102.57 -34.92
N GLU A 28 -28.40 -103.17 -34.81
CA GLU A 28 -27.22 -102.52 -34.22
C GLU A 28 -26.80 -101.30 -35.03
N ALA A 29 -26.66 -101.43 -36.36
CA ALA A 29 -26.33 -100.32 -37.24
C ALA A 29 -27.37 -99.18 -37.20
N LYS A 30 -28.67 -99.51 -37.15
CA LYS A 30 -29.74 -98.51 -36.97
C LYS A 30 -29.67 -97.82 -35.60
N GLY A 31 -29.37 -98.57 -34.54
CA GLY A 31 -29.20 -98.03 -33.19
C GLY A 31 -27.99 -97.09 -33.08
N GLU A 32 -26.87 -97.46 -33.70
CA GLU A 32 -25.67 -96.62 -33.77
C GLU A 32 -25.91 -95.35 -34.60
N MET A 33 -26.57 -95.48 -35.76
CA MET A 33 -26.96 -94.34 -36.59
C MET A 33 -27.87 -93.37 -35.84
N TRP A 34 -28.89 -93.88 -35.14
CA TRP A 34 -29.78 -93.05 -34.33
C TRP A 34 -29.04 -92.37 -33.16
N ALA A 35 -28.14 -93.09 -32.48
CA ALA A 35 -27.32 -92.51 -31.42
C ALA A 35 -26.37 -91.40 -31.94
N GLN A 36 -25.84 -91.56 -33.16
CA GLN A 36 -25.05 -90.52 -33.82
C GLN A 36 -25.92 -89.33 -34.23
N GLU A 37 -27.10 -89.55 -34.78
CA GLU A 37 -28.06 -88.49 -35.11
C GLU A 37 -28.45 -87.68 -33.87
N GLN A 38 -28.72 -88.33 -32.73
CA GLN A 38 -29.03 -87.64 -31.48
C GLN A 38 -27.85 -86.81 -30.96
N ARG A 39 -26.63 -87.35 -31.02
CA ARG A 39 -25.41 -86.59 -30.65
C ARG A 39 -25.20 -85.38 -31.56
N LEU A 40 -25.41 -85.57 -32.87
CA LEU A 40 -25.30 -84.48 -33.84
C LEU A 40 -26.35 -83.40 -33.59
N ALA A 41 -27.60 -83.77 -33.33
CA ALA A 41 -28.66 -82.83 -33.01
C ALA A 41 -28.34 -82.01 -31.75
N SER A 42 -27.85 -82.66 -30.69
CA SER A 42 -27.42 -81.98 -29.46
C SER A 42 -26.25 -81.01 -29.72
N ALA A 43 -25.23 -81.45 -30.47
CA ALA A 43 -24.08 -80.61 -30.81
C ALA A 43 -24.47 -79.40 -31.67
N LEU A 44 -25.44 -79.55 -32.58
CA LEU A 44 -25.97 -78.44 -33.38
C LEU A 44 -26.74 -77.44 -32.52
N GLN A 45 -27.54 -77.92 -31.55
CA GLN A 45 -28.23 -77.03 -30.61
C GLN A 45 -27.24 -76.24 -29.75
N GLU A 46 -26.21 -76.90 -29.20
CA GLU A 46 -25.16 -76.23 -28.43
C GLU A 46 -24.40 -75.19 -29.27
N LEU A 47 -24.16 -75.48 -30.55
CA LEU A 47 -23.52 -74.55 -31.48
C LEU A 47 -24.41 -73.31 -31.74
N GLU A 48 -25.72 -73.49 -31.93
CA GLU A 48 -26.65 -72.39 -32.12
C GLU A 48 -26.74 -71.49 -30.87
N GLU A 49 -26.78 -72.09 -29.68
CA GLU A 49 -26.76 -71.36 -28.42
C GLU A 49 -25.45 -70.58 -28.25
N ALA A 50 -24.31 -71.20 -28.55
CA ALA A 50 -23.00 -70.55 -28.52
C ALA A 50 -22.92 -69.38 -29.53
N GLU A 51 -23.47 -69.54 -30.74
CA GLU A 51 -23.51 -68.48 -31.75
C GLU A 51 -24.37 -67.29 -31.29
N LYS A 52 -25.50 -67.56 -30.63
CA LYS A 52 -26.35 -66.51 -30.05
C LYS A 52 -25.60 -65.74 -28.95
N THR A 53 -24.95 -66.45 -28.02
CA THR A 53 -24.15 -65.82 -26.97
C THR A 53 -22.99 -65.00 -27.54
N ALA A 54 -22.32 -65.50 -28.59
CA ALA A 54 -21.25 -64.76 -29.26
C ALA A 54 -21.76 -63.46 -29.90
N LYS A 55 -22.91 -63.49 -30.60
CA LYS A 55 -23.53 -62.28 -31.18
C LYS A 55 -23.93 -61.26 -30.12
N GLU A 56 -24.44 -61.72 -28.96
CA GLU A 56 -24.75 -60.85 -27.82
C GLU A 56 -23.48 -60.22 -27.23
N SER A 57 -22.40 -61.00 -27.12
CA SER A 57 -21.08 -60.50 -26.69
C SER A 57 -20.51 -59.46 -27.65
N GLU A 58 -20.56 -59.70 -28.97
CA GLU A 58 -20.11 -58.73 -29.98
C GLU A 58 -20.87 -57.40 -29.89
N ARG A 59 -22.19 -57.45 -29.63
CA ARG A 59 -22.99 -56.25 -29.39
C ARG A 59 -22.53 -55.53 -28.12
N GLY A 60 -22.27 -56.28 -27.05
CA GLY A 60 -21.73 -55.73 -25.81
C GLY A 60 -20.38 -55.04 -26.02
N ILE A 61 -19.48 -55.67 -26.77
CA ILE A 61 -18.16 -55.09 -27.12
C ILE A 61 -18.33 -53.78 -27.88
N LYS A 62 -19.18 -53.72 -28.91
CA LYS A 62 -19.41 -52.49 -29.68
C LYS A 62 -19.95 -51.33 -28.84
N ILE A 63 -20.82 -51.62 -27.87
CA ILE A 63 -21.33 -50.60 -26.94
C ILE A 63 -20.19 -50.07 -26.06
N ILE A 64 -19.35 -50.96 -25.53
CA ILE A 64 -18.20 -50.60 -24.70
C ILE A 64 -17.21 -49.78 -25.53
N GLU A 65 -16.88 -50.19 -26.75
CA GLU A 65 -16.00 -49.44 -27.65
C GLU A 65 -16.51 -48.02 -27.90
N ASN A 66 -17.81 -47.86 -28.18
CA ASN A 66 -18.40 -46.54 -28.38
C ASN A 66 -18.33 -45.68 -27.11
N TRP A 67 -18.56 -46.28 -25.93
CA TRP A 67 -18.43 -45.59 -24.65
C TRP A 67 -16.99 -45.18 -24.36
N THR A 68 -16.02 -46.06 -24.64
CA THR A 68 -14.59 -45.75 -24.50
C THR A 68 -14.20 -44.57 -25.37
N LEU A 69 -14.60 -44.54 -26.65
CA LEU A 69 -14.33 -43.42 -27.54
C LEU A 69 -14.93 -42.10 -27.02
N GLN A 70 -16.18 -42.13 -26.55
CA GLN A 70 -16.81 -40.93 -25.97
C GLN A 70 -16.09 -40.43 -24.70
N ILE A 71 -15.55 -41.35 -23.90
CA ILE A 71 -14.78 -41.00 -22.69
C ILE A 71 -13.43 -40.40 -23.10
N GLU A 72 -12.76 -40.98 -24.09
CA GLU A 72 -11.50 -40.46 -24.64
C GLU A 72 -11.68 -39.03 -25.17
N GLU A 73 -12.68 -38.77 -26.01
CA GLU A 73 -12.99 -37.43 -26.54
C GLU A 73 -13.26 -36.42 -25.41
N LYS A 74 -14.01 -36.81 -24.37
CA LYS A 74 -14.28 -35.94 -23.22
C LYS A 74 -13.01 -35.67 -22.42
N MET A 75 -12.16 -36.68 -22.24
CA MET A 75 -10.90 -36.54 -21.52
C MET A 75 -9.94 -35.59 -22.25
N GLU A 76 -9.84 -35.69 -23.58
CA GLU A 76 -9.02 -34.78 -24.40
C GLU A 76 -9.50 -33.33 -24.29
N LEU A 77 -10.82 -33.09 -24.36
CA LEU A 77 -11.39 -31.75 -24.20
C LEU A 77 -11.07 -31.16 -22.83
N GLN A 78 -11.23 -31.95 -21.77
CA GLN A 78 -10.91 -31.53 -20.40
C GLN A 78 -9.42 -31.25 -20.22
N GLU A 79 -8.54 -32.00 -20.88
CA GLU A 79 -7.10 -31.76 -20.85
C GLU A 79 -6.74 -30.41 -21.51
N ILE A 80 -7.37 -30.08 -22.64
CA ILE A 80 -7.19 -28.79 -23.31
C ILE A 80 -7.65 -27.64 -22.41
N GLN A 81 -8.86 -27.76 -21.82
CA GLN A 81 -9.38 -26.74 -20.90
C GLN A 81 -8.49 -26.56 -19.66
N LEU A 82 -7.94 -27.65 -19.12
CA LEU A 82 -7.02 -27.60 -17.99
C LEU A 82 -5.72 -26.89 -18.36
N LYS A 83 -5.17 -27.13 -19.55
CA LYS A 83 -3.97 -26.44 -20.05
C LYS A 83 -4.22 -24.94 -20.23
N GLU A 84 -5.36 -24.57 -20.80
CA GLU A 84 -5.75 -23.17 -20.96
C GLU A 84 -5.94 -22.47 -19.60
N ALA A 85 -6.67 -23.10 -18.67
CA ALA A 85 -6.87 -22.56 -17.33
C ALA A 85 -5.55 -22.36 -16.57
N LYS A 86 -4.59 -23.29 -16.71
CA LYS A 86 -3.24 -23.14 -16.15
C LYS A 86 -2.49 -21.96 -16.74
N HIS A 87 -2.51 -21.81 -18.07
CA HIS A 87 -1.86 -20.68 -18.73
C HIS A 87 -2.46 -19.33 -18.31
N ILE A 88 -3.78 -19.25 -18.18
CA ILE A 88 -4.47 -18.05 -17.68
C ILE A 88 -4.04 -17.75 -16.24
N ALA A 89 -4.02 -18.77 -15.37
CA ALA A 89 -3.60 -18.60 -13.98
C ALA A 89 -2.14 -18.10 -13.88
N GLU A 90 -1.22 -18.68 -14.65
CA GLU A 90 0.19 -18.25 -14.70
C GLU A 90 0.33 -16.81 -15.20
N GLU A 91 -0.42 -16.41 -16.22
CA GLU A 91 -0.41 -15.04 -16.72
C GLU A 91 -0.93 -14.04 -15.66
N VAL A 92 -2.00 -14.40 -14.96
CA VAL A 92 -2.54 -13.60 -13.85
C VAL A 92 -1.51 -13.46 -12.75
N THR A 93 -0.88 -14.55 -12.30
CA THR A 93 0.18 -14.50 -11.28
C THR A 93 1.34 -13.61 -11.72
N ARG A 94 1.80 -13.72 -12.97
CA ARG A 94 2.87 -12.86 -13.49
C ARG A 94 2.48 -11.37 -13.49
N LYS A 95 1.23 -11.05 -13.88
CA LYS A 95 0.72 -9.66 -13.84
C LYS A 95 0.61 -9.14 -12.42
N SER A 96 0.15 -9.96 -11.47
CA SER A 96 0.07 -9.59 -10.06
C SER A 96 1.43 -9.18 -9.50
N VAL A 97 2.49 -9.94 -9.78
CA VAL A 97 3.85 -9.60 -9.32
C VAL A 97 4.34 -8.26 -9.87
N ILE A 98 4.05 -7.96 -11.13
CA ILE A 98 4.42 -6.65 -11.73
C ILE A 98 3.67 -5.52 -11.02
N ILE A 99 2.35 -5.69 -10.83
CA ILE A 99 1.52 -4.68 -10.17
C ILE A 99 1.98 -4.47 -8.73
N GLU A 100 2.27 -5.52 -7.98
CA GLU A 100 2.79 -5.42 -6.61
C GLU A 100 4.08 -4.58 -6.57
N GLY A 101 5.04 -4.85 -7.46
CA GLY A 101 6.27 -4.06 -7.54
C GLY A 101 6.05 -2.59 -7.94
N ASP A 102 5.15 -2.32 -8.90
CA ASP A 102 4.79 -0.95 -9.27
C ASP A 102 4.12 -0.21 -8.08
N THR A 103 3.29 -0.93 -7.32
CA THR A 103 2.57 -0.38 -6.16
C THR A 103 3.54 -0.04 -5.04
N GLU A 104 4.46 -0.95 -4.71
CA GLU A 104 5.54 -0.72 -3.73
C GLU A 104 6.38 0.50 -4.11
N GLY A 105 6.79 0.61 -5.37
CA GLY A 105 7.55 1.77 -5.86
C GLY A 105 6.76 3.09 -5.81
N THR A 106 5.44 3.06 -5.97
CA THR A 106 4.60 4.26 -5.78
C THR A 106 4.43 4.63 -4.31
N GLU A 107 4.36 3.65 -3.41
CA GLU A 107 4.23 3.85 -1.97
C GLU A 107 5.51 4.48 -1.39
N GLU A 108 6.70 3.93 -1.70
CA GLU A 108 7.98 4.51 -1.28
C GLU A 108 8.13 5.98 -1.73
N ARG A 109 7.70 6.29 -2.95
CA ARG A 109 7.73 7.66 -3.48
C ARG A 109 6.77 8.58 -2.72
N ALA A 110 5.58 8.09 -2.39
CA ALA A 110 4.60 8.85 -1.62
C ALA A 110 5.12 9.13 -0.20
N GLU A 111 5.70 8.13 0.47
CA GLU A 111 6.29 8.29 1.81
C GLU A 111 7.42 9.33 1.83
N LEU A 112 8.31 9.31 0.83
CA LEU A 112 9.36 10.31 0.70
C LEU A 112 8.79 11.71 0.49
N ALA A 113 7.77 11.85 -0.36
CA ALA A 113 7.11 13.13 -0.61
C ALA A 113 6.42 13.68 0.66
N GLU A 114 5.73 12.83 1.42
CA GLU A 114 5.11 13.18 2.69
C GLU A 114 6.15 13.57 3.75
N SER A 115 7.31 12.91 3.79
CA SER A 115 8.42 13.30 4.67
C SER A 115 8.94 14.70 4.33
N CYS A 116 9.20 14.98 3.05
CA CYS A 116 9.63 16.31 2.60
C CYS A 116 8.59 17.39 2.90
N TRP A 117 7.30 17.08 2.70
CA TRP A 117 6.21 18.00 3.01
C TRP A 117 6.17 18.35 4.50
N ARG A 118 6.24 17.34 5.39
CA ARG A 118 6.29 17.55 6.84
C ARG A 118 7.47 18.42 7.27
N GLU A 119 8.64 18.22 6.66
CA GLU A 119 9.82 19.04 6.95
C GLU A 119 9.62 20.50 6.51
N MET A 120 9.05 20.72 5.32
CA MET A 120 8.70 22.07 4.85
C MET A 120 7.66 22.75 5.74
N GLU A 121 6.62 22.04 6.17
CA GLU A 121 5.61 22.56 7.09
C GLU A 121 6.23 23.01 8.42
N GLU A 122 7.16 22.22 8.96
CA GLU A 122 7.88 22.57 10.18
C GLU A 122 8.76 23.82 9.98
N GLN A 123 9.47 23.92 8.85
CA GLN A 123 10.26 25.12 8.54
C GLN A 123 9.38 26.37 8.42
N ILE A 124 8.22 26.27 7.77
CA ILE A 124 7.25 27.39 7.69
C ILE A 124 6.80 27.78 9.10
N ARG A 125 6.47 26.80 9.95
CA ARG A 125 6.06 27.06 11.33
C ARG A 125 7.14 27.79 12.14
N LEU A 126 8.40 27.40 11.98
CA LEU A 126 9.53 28.07 12.63
C LEU A 126 9.76 29.48 12.09
N MET A 127 9.64 29.67 10.78
CA MET A 127 9.74 30.99 10.14
C MET A 127 8.65 31.94 10.65
N ASP A 128 7.41 31.47 10.77
CA ASP A 128 6.30 32.25 11.34
C ASP A 128 6.57 32.66 12.79
N GLN A 129 7.18 31.78 13.59
CA GLN A 129 7.55 32.10 14.97
C GLN A 129 8.66 33.16 15.02
N ASN A 130 9.66 33.06 14.14
CA ASN A 130 10.74 34.03 14.03
C ASN A 130 10.22 35.40 13.59
N LEU A 131 9.37 35.47 12.56
CA LEU A 131 8.77 36.72 12.11
C LEU A 131 7.96 37.41 13.22
N LYS A 132 7.16 36.64 13.99
CA LYS A 132 6.46 37.16 15.17
C LYS A 132 7.39 37.70 16.24
N SER A 133 8.61 37.15 16.36
CA SER A 133 9.60 37.65 17.30
C SER A 133 10.25 38.94 16.79
N GLU A 134 10.59 39.02 15.50
CA GLU A 134 11.15 40.22 14.85
C GLU A 134 10.18 41.40 14.94
N GLU A 135 8.88 41.18 14.72
CA GLU A 135 7.86 42.22 14.84
C GLU A 135 7.83 42.82 16.27
N LYS A 136 8.01 41.97 17.31
CA LYS A 136 8.13 42.45 18.70
C LYS A 136 9.39 43.26 18.94
N TYR A 137 10.50 42.94 18.28
CA TYR A 137 11.74 43.72 18.38
C TYR A 137 11.61 45.06 17.67
N SER A 138 11.01 45.10 16.46
CA SER A 138 10.72 46.34 15.74
C SER A 138 9.82 47.27 16.55
N GLN A 139 8.74 46.77 17.17
CA GLN A 139 7.90 47.59 18.05
C GLN A 139 8.64 48.15 19.28
N LYS A 140 9.67 47.45 19.77
CA LYS A 140 10.51 47.94 20.88
C LYS A 140 11.49 49.02 20.40
N GLU A 141 12.02 48.85 19.20
CA GLU A 141 12.89 49.84 18.55
C GLU A 141 12.16 51.16 18.36
N ASP A 142 10.94 51.14 17.79
CA ASP A 142 10.11 52.33 17.59
C ASP A 142 9.86 53.09 18.91
N LYS A 143 9.58 52.36 20.00
CA LYS A 143 9.38 52.95 21.33
C LYS A 143 10.65 53.58 21.88
N CYS A 144 11.78 52.91 21.71
CA CYS A 144 13.07 53.43 22.17
C CYS A 144 13.45 54.70 21.38
N GLU A 145 13.21 54.73 20.07
CA GLU A 145 13.45 55.90 19.24
C GLU A 145 12.60 57.10 19.68
N GLU A 146 11.31 56.89 19.97
CA GLU A 146 10.45 57.96 20.49
C GLU A 146 10.88 58.44 21.89
N GLU A 147 11.27 57.52 22.79
CA GLU A 147 11.81 57.90 24.11
C GLU A 147 13.09 58.74 23.99
N VAL A 148 14.01 58.35 23.10
CA VAL A 148 15.25 59.11 22.82
C VAL A 148 14.92 60.50 22.30
N LYS A 149 13.96 60.63 21.40
CA LYS A 149 13.51 61.92 20.86
C LYS A 149 12.93 62.82 21.95
N ILE A 150 12.04 62.30 22.80
CA ILE A 150 11.46 63.04 23.94
C ILE A 150 12.57 63.52 24.90
N LEU A 151 13.50 62.63 25.26
CA LEU A 151 14.62 62.98 26.14
C LEU A 151 15.54 64.04 25.51
N THR A 152 15.77 63.96 24.20
CA THR A 152 16.57 64.93 23.45
C THR A 152 15.91 66.31 23.46
N ASP A 153 14.59 66.38 23.29
CA ASP A 153 13.87 67.67 23.31
C ASP A 153 13.84 68.27 24.73
N ASN A 154 13.63 67.44 25.76
CA ASN A 154 13.73 67.86 27.16
C ASN A 154 15.13 68.38 27.51
N LEU A 155 16.18 67.74 27.01
CA LEU A 155 17.56 68.18 27.20
C LEU A 155 17.78 69.57 26.59
N LYS A 156 17.34 69.79 25.34
CA LYS A 156 17.44 71.10 24.67
C LYS A 156 16.68 72.21 25.42
N GLU A 157 15.50 71.90 25.96
CA GLU A 157 14.74 72.85 26.77
C GLU A 157 15.50 73.19 28.06
N ALA A 158 16.02 72.18 28.76
CA ALA A 158 16.80 72.36 29.98
C ALA A 158 18.09 73.17 29.72
N GLU A 159 18.79 72.91 28.61
CA GLU A 159 19.96 73.68 28.16
C GLU A 159 19.60 75.14 27.89
N THR A 160 18.50 75.39 27.18
CA THR A 160 18.01 76.75 26.89
C THR A 160 17.67 77.49 28.18
N ARG A 161 17.02 76.82 29.13
CA ARG A 161 16.70 77.38 30.45
C ARG A 161 17.96 77.67 31.27
N ALA A 162 18.94 76.78 31.24
CA ALA A 162 20.22 76.97 31.91
C ALA A 162 21.00 78.16 31.32
N GLU A 163 21.04 78.29 29.99
CA GLU A 163 21.66 79.44 29.30
C GLU A 163 20.99 80.76 29.66
N PHE A 164 19.65 80.80 29.73
CA PHE A 164 18.91 81.98 30.18
C PHE A 164 19.25 82.36 31.64
N ALA A 165 19.31 81.37 32.53
CA ALA A 165 19.70 81.58 33.92
C ALA A 165 21.13 82.12 34.04
N LYS A 166 22.09 81.54 33.29
CA LYS A 166 23.49 82.03 33.24
C LYS A 166 23.57 83.49 32.81
N ARG A 167 22.84 83.88 31.74
CA ARG A 167 22.80 85.28 31.29
C ARG A 167 22.20 86.21 32.34
N SER A 168 21.15 85.78 33.02
CA SER A 168 20.51 86.56 34.10
C SER A 168 21.47 86.76 35.28
N VAL A 169 22.18 85.71 35.70
CA VAL A 169 23.22 85.79 36.73
C VAL A 169 24.34 86.75 36.33
N ALA A 170 24.80 86.71 35.07
CA ALA A 170 25.83 87.64 34.59
C ALA A 170 25.37 89.11 34.64
N LYS A 171 24.11 89.39 34.26
CA LYS A 171 23.53 90.74 34.37
C LYS A 171 23.45 91.20 35.82
N LEU A 172 22.95 90.36 36.72
CA LEU A 172 22.85 90.67 38.15
C LEU A 172 24.23 90.92 38.76
N LYS A 173 25.24 90.11 38.42
CA LYS A 173 26.64 90.35 38.85
C LYS A 173 27.13 91.74 38.45
N LYS A 174 26.95 92.13 37.19
CA LYS A 174 27.31 93.48 36.74
C LYS A 174 26.57 94.57 37.53
N THR A 175 25.27 94.39 37.78
CA THR A 175 24.50 95.36 38.58
C THR A 175 24.99 95.42 40.04
N ILE A 176 25.42 94.30 40.62
CA ILE A 176 26.05 94.26 41.94
C ILE A 176 27.34 95.07 41.90
N ASP A 177 28.24 94.81 40.95
CA ASP A 177 29.50 95.54 40.79
C ASP A 177 29.25 97.06 40.65
N ASP A 178 28.32 97.47 39.77
CA ASP A 178 27.95 98.88 39.56
C ASP A 178 27.38 99.54 40.85
N LEU A 179 26.65 98.77 41.68
CA LEU A 179 26.11 99.26 42.96
C LEU A 179 27.21 99.34 44.03
N GLU A 180 28.11 98.37 44.09
CA GLU A 180 29.27 98.38 44.98
C GLU A 180 30.16 99.61 44.71
N ASP A 181 30.42 99.93 43.44
CA ASP A 181 31.16 101.14 43.05
C ASP A 181 30.46 102.44 43.48
N LYS A 182 29.14 102.53 43.31
CA LYS A 182 28.35 103.68 43.77
C LYS A 182 28.40 103.86 45.29
N VAL A 183 28.31 102.76 46.04
CA VAL A 183 28.42 102.79 47.51
C VAL A 183 29.81 103.26 47.93
N LYS A 184 30.86 102.80 47.24
CA LYS A 184 32.23 103.25 47.51
C LYS A 184 32.40 104.75 47.23
N CYS A 185 31.93 105.22 46.08
CA CYS A 185 32.00 106.65 45.70
C CYS A 185 31.27 107.53 46.72
N THR A 186 30.03 107.21 47.07
CA THR A 186 29.24 107.98 48.05
C THR A 186 29.89 107.98 49.43
N LYS A 187 30.53 106.88 49.84
CA LYS A 187 31.31 106.81 51.08
C LYS A 187 32.56 107.69 51.04
N GLU A 188 33.27 107.75 49.91
CA GLU A 188 34.42 108.64 49.71
C GLU A 188 34.00 110.13 49.73
N GLU A 189 32.91 110.47 49.05
CA GLU A 189 32.31 111.82 49.08
C GLU A 189 31.87 112.22 50.49
N HIS A 190 31.22 111.31 51.23
CA HIS A 190 30.84 111.54 52.63
C HIS A 190 32.07 111.75 53.51
N LEU A 191 33.13 110.96 53.35
CA LEU A 191 34.39 111.13 54.09
C LEU A 191 35.10 112.44 53.74
N CYS A 192 35.04 112.88 52.48
CA CYS A 192 35.56 114.17 52.04
C CYS A 192 34.79 115.31 52.68
N THR A 193 33.46 115.26 52.59
CA THR A 193 32.55 116.24 53.20
C THR A 193 32.77 116.31 54.71
N GLN A 194 32.84 115.17 55.39
CA GLN A 194 33.13 115.09 56.82
C GLN A 194 34.47 115.75 57.17
N ARG A 195 35.54 115.47 56.41
CA ARG A 195 36.84 116.16 56.58
C ARG A 195 36.75 117.67 56.38
N MET A 196 35.98 118.13 55.39
CA MET A 196 35.75 119.57 55.17
C MET A 196 35.00 120.21 56.34
N TRP A 197 33.97 119.54 56.87
CA TRP A 197 33.25 119.99 58.06
C TRP A 197 34.16 120.07 59.27
N ASP A 198 34.96 119.03 59.52
CA ASP A 198 35.92 118.99 60.63
C ASP A 198 36.96 120.12 60.49
N GLN A 199 37.47 120.39 59.28
CA GLN A 199 38.37 121.51 59.02
C GLN A 199 37.70 122.87 59.27
N THR A 200 36.48 123.07 58.79
CA THR A 200 35.74 124.33 59.00
C THR A 200 35.44 124.55 60.48
N LEU A 201 35.14 123.47 61.22
CA LEU A 201 34.93 123.52 62.67
C LEU A 201 36.21 123.89 63.41
N LEU A 202 37.36 123.33 63.00
CA LEU A 202 38.69 123.70 63.51
C LEU A 202 38.99 125.17 63.24
N ASP A 203 38.82 125.63 62.00
CA ASP A 203 39.04 127.03 61.60
C ASP A 203 38.16 128.01 62.41
N LEU A 204 36.90 127.64 62.69
CA LEU A 204 35.99 128.41 63.56
C LEU A 204 36.38 128.38 65.04
N SER A 205 37.10 127.35 65.49
CA SER A 205 37.58 127.24 66.87
C SER A 205 38.91 127.94 67.12
N GLU A 206 39.66 128.24 66.04
CA GLU A 206 40.92 128.99 66.06
C GLU A 206 40.72 130.51 65.82
N MET A 207 39.50 130.96 65.49
CA MET A 207 39.05 132.37 65.47
C MET A 207 38.49 132.83 66.82
#